data_AF-A0A9Q3UY04-F1
#
_entry.id   AF-A0A9Q3UY04-F1
#
_cell.length_a   1.000
_cell.length_b   1.000
_cell.length_c   1.000
_cell.angle_alpha   90.00
_cell.angle_beta   90.00
_cell.angle_gamma   90.00
#
_symmetry.space_group_name_H-M   'P 1'
#
loop_
_entity.id
_entity.type
_entity.pdbx_description
1 polymer ?
#
loop_
_entity_poly.entity_id
_entity_poly.type
_entity_poly.pdbx_seq_one_letter_code
_entity_poly.pdbx_strand_id
1 'polypeptide(L)'
;MFKTILASFSIFLSVLSFSQTYEIQYESSYNGKVQPNQNPTIVWVNEQENFILNTKIKEQKSDYPFEISKIEKPSNTIVSYAFLKPNEAISTSDKESIAKQDFELTTQTKKILGYNCKKAVTKINSNTIEVWYTNDLKLKGGPSSLGQNLGLVLQVERNGNSATTAVSLKKVKTTGIDKLINKTIPTTDLLSYKDLLWKSRFTTLKVFENEMINFSDQSKSDEKIKRFANGTIILKKVKFPKIALGDNIFVELKQESNGDAYDRTGTVFFIPEEKSQTFFDGLENGAKTLPVYENGNGKQYYGVVSTQNYQPTVEMMRFFTAFGINKFNHIELKDKTWQTVSPFRQDITELKPSLSEKELWIGTFIGNYDKGGHKVSLDITIHNSEQIVNKNNKVIPLFNTTNIMEMAGQDYATMFNNDKGLFVEFNLEKDLKNAQLRYITTGHGGWENGDEFIPKANSIYVDGKLSFSFTPWRTECGSYRLFNPASGNFPDGLSSSDLSRSNWCPGTVTNPNFISLGDLKAGKHTIQVKIPQGEPEGTSFSAWNISGVLLGNE
;
A
#
# COMPACT_ATOMS: atom_id res chain seq x y z
N MET A 1 -0.17 -70.78 -59.80
CA MET A 1 -1.57 -70.40 -60.10
C MET A 1 -1.91 -69.23 -59.19
N PHE A 2 -2.09 -68.04 -59.76
CA PHE A 2 -2.23 -66.77 -59.04
C PHE A 2 -3.47 -66.77 -58.13
N LYS A 3 -3.32 -66.31 -56.88
CA LYS A 3 -4.43 -65.80 -56.07
C LYS A 3 -4.03 -64.50 -55.39
N THR A 4 -4.59 -63.43 -55.95
CA THR A 4 -4.57 -62.04 -55.53
C THR A 4 -5.16 -61.91 -54.13
N ILE A 5 -4.43 -61.33 -53.18
CA ILE A 5 -4.98 -60.91 -51.88
C ILE A 5 -5.22 -59.39 -51.99
N LEU A 6 -6.49 -59.01 -52.02
CA LEU A 6 -6.95 -57.63 -51.95
C LEU A 6 -6.75 -57.12 -50.51
N ALA A 7 -5.86 -56.15 -50.32
CA ALA A 7 -5.74 -55.42 -49.06
C ALA A 7 -6.75 -54.27 -49.05
N SER A 8 -7.75 -54.34 -48.16
CA SER A 8 -8.74 -53.28 -47.98
C SER A 8 -8.17 -52.19 -47.06
N PHE A 9 -7.82 -51.05 -47.63
CA PHE A 9 -7.39 -49.86 -46.90
C PHE A 9 -8.63 -49.19 -46.27
N SER A 10 -8.80 -49.31 -44.95
CA SER A 10 -9.84 -48.56 -44.22
C SER A 10 -9.30 -47.18 -43.89
N ILE A 11 -9.73 -46.17 -44.64
CA ILE A 11 -9.52 -44.75 -44.33
C ILE A 11 -10.45 -44.40 -43.16
N PHE A 12 -9.90 -44.20 -41.97
CA PHE A 12 -10.60 -43.56 -40.86
C PHE A 12 -10.73 -42.07 -41.17
N LEU A 13 -11.90 -41.66 -41.69
CA LEU A 13 -12.29 -40.26 -41.75
C LEU A 13 -12.63 -39.82 -40.32
N SER A 14 -11.73 -39.07 -39.67
CA SER A 14 -12.05 -38.36 -38.43
C SER A 14 -12.99 -37.20 -38.76
N VAL A 15 -14.29 -37.46 -38.68
CA VAL A 15 -15.31 -36.41 -38.77
C VAL A 15 -15.19 -35.54 -37.52
N LEU A 16 -14.52 -34.39 -37.65
CA LEU A 16 -14.55 -33.31 -36.67
C LEU A 16 -16.01 -32.81 -36.57
N SER A 17 -16.77 -33.38 -35.64
CA SER A 17 -18.09 -32.87 -35.30
C SER A 17 -17.91 -31.55 -34.55
N PHE A 18 -18.10 -30.43 -35.24
CA PHE A 18 -18.17 -29.12 -34.58
C PHE A 18 -19.45 -29.08 -33.72
N SER A 19 -19.28 -29.09 -32.40
CA SER A 19 -20.42 -28.95 -31.47
C SER A 19 -21.02 -27.55 -31.61
N GLN A 20 -22.35 -27.47 -31.58
CA GLN A 20 -23.08 -26.21 -31.72
C GLN A 20 -22.83 -25.33 -30.49
N THR A 21 -22.19 -24.17 -30.69
CA THR A 21 -22.00 -23.17 -29.64
C THR A 21 -23.21 -22.24 -29.54
N TYR A 22 -23.58 -21.89 -28.31
CA TYR A 22 -24.58 -20.86 -27.99
C TYR A 22 -23.92 -19.70 -27.27
N GLU A 23 -24.38 -18.48 -27.57
CA GLU A 23 -24.07 -17.27 -26.83
C GLU A 23 -25.27 -16.90 -25.96
N ILE A 24 -25.02 -16.71 -24.67
CA ILE A 24 -26.02 -16.30 -23.69
C ILE A 24 -25.57 -14.98 -23.08
N GLN A 25 -26.43 -13.97 -23.09
CA GLN A 25 -26.21 -12.71 -22.41
C GLN A 25 -27.03 -12.66 -21.13
N TYR A 26 -26.38 -12.23 -20.04
CA TYR A 26 -27.02 -12.06 -18.73
C TYR A 26 -26.96 -10.61 -18.29
N GLU A 27 -28.02 -10.17 -17.63
CA GLU A 27 -28.14 -8.86 -17.02
C GLU A 27 -28.33 -8.96 -15.51
N SER A 28 -27.79 -7.97 -14.80
CA SER A 28 -27.90 -7.84 -13.36
C SER A 28 -29.07 -6.95 -12.98
N SER A 29 -29.80 -7.36 -11.96
CA SER A 29 -30.92 -6.64 -11.37
C SER A 29 -30.81 -6.60 -9.85
N TYR A 30 -31.30 -5.51 -9.25
CA TYR A 30 -31.41 -5.34 -7.81
C TYR A 30 -32.85 -4.97 -7.44
N ASN A 31 -33.48 -5.71 -6.52
CA ASN A 31 -34.90 -5.62 -6.18
C ASN A 31 -35.80 -5.62 -7.43
N GLY A 32 -35.50 -6.51 -8.38
CA GLY A 32 -36.23 -6.64 -9.64
C GLY A 32 -35.97 -5.53 -10.67
N LYS A 33 -35.14 -4.52 -10.37
CA LYS A 33 -34.80 -3.43 -11.29
C LYS A 33 -33.46 -3.69 -11.96
N VAL A 34 -33.46 -3.73 -13.29
CA VAL A 34 -32.25 -3.83 -14.12
C VAL A 34 -31.34 -2.64 -13.84
N GLN A 35 -30.05 -2.89 -13.66
CA GLN A 35 -29.08 -1.83 -13.35
C GLN A 35 -28.73 -1.03 -14.61
N PRO A 36 -28.78 0.32 -14.58
CA PRO A 36 -28.33 1.14 -15.70
C PRO A 36 -26.81 1.04 -15.88
N ASN A 37 -26.32 1.24 -17.11
CA ASN A 37 -24.88 1.25 -17.45
C ASN A 37 -24.09 -0.01 -17.04
N GLN A 38 -24.77 -1.15 -16.91
CA GLN A 38 -24.11 -2.42 -16.63
C GLN A 38 -23.22 -2.89 -17.79
N ASN A 39 -22.27 -3.77 -17.49
CA ASN A 39 -21.47 -4.51 -18.46
C ASN A 39 -21.94 -5.98 -18.47
N PRO A 40 -22.87 -6.37 -19.37
CA PRO A 40 -23.52 -7.68 -19.33
C PRO A 40 -22.52 -8.83 -19.41
N THR A 41 -22.76 -9.88 -18.62
CA THR A 41 -22.01 -11.13 -18.69
C THR A 41 -22.38 -11.87 -19.98
N ILE A 42 -21.37 -12.37 -20.67
CA ILE A 42 -21.50 -13.19 -21.88
C ILE A 42 -20.96 -14.58 -21.57
N VAL A 43 -21.75 -15.60 -21.92
CA VAL A 43 -21.35 -16.99 -21.82
C VAL A 43 -21.40 -17.63 -23.19
N TRP A 44 -20.28 -18.18 -23.65
CA TRP A 44 -20.23 -19.07 -24.80
C TRP A 44 -20.23 -20.51 -24.29
N VAL A 45 -21.24 -21.30 -24.66
CA VAL A 45 -21.47 -22.65 -24.14
C VAL A 45 -21.58 -23.66 -25.28
N ASN A 46 -20.85 -24.76 -25.19
CA ASN A 46 -21.02 -25.96 -26.04
C ASN A 46 -20.83 -27.22 -25.18
N GLU A 47 -20.72 -28.40 -25.81
CA GLU A 47 -20.59 -29.67 -25.07
C GLU A 47 -19.20 -29.87 -24.44
N GLN A 48 -18.16 -29.23 -24.99
CA GLN A 48 -16.76 -29.40 -24.59
C GLN A 48 -16.33 -28.38 -23.53
N GLU A 49 -16.85 -27.16 -23.59
CA GLU A 49 -16.38 -26.05 -22.77
C GLU A 49 -17.38 -24.90 -22.65
N ASN A 50 -17.16 -24.07 -21.63
CA ASN A 50 -17.86 -22.80 -21.44
C ASN A 50 -16.83 -21.69 -21.26
N PHE A 51 -17.00 -20.55 -21.94
CA PHE A 51 -16.28 -19.32 -21.62
C PHE A 51 -17.24 -18.31 -20.99
N ILE A 52 -16.80 -17.71 -19.89
CA ILE A 52 -17.52 -16.69 -19.12
C ILE A 52 -16.66 -15.42 -19.17
N LEU A 53 -17.25 -14.36 -19.73
CA LEU A 53 -16.64 -13.05 -19.89
C LEU A 53 -17.73 -11.97 -19.86
N ASN A 54 -17.43 -10.75 -20.28
CA ASN A 54 -18.41 -9.67 -20.40
C ASN A 54 -18.36 -9.00 -21.77
N THR A 55 -19.33 -8.12 -22.02
CA THR A 55 -19.49 -7.44 -23.32
C THR A 55 -18.27 -6.59 -23.67
N LYS A 56 -17.70 -5.83 -22.73
CA LYS A 56 -16.48 -5.05 -22.97
C LYS A 56 -15.29 -5.92 -23.37
N ILE A 57 -15.10 -7.08 -22.73
CA ILE A 57 -14.03 -8.03 -23.09
C ILE A 57 -14.25 -8.58 -24.51
N LYS A 58 -15.49 -9.00 -24.83
CA LYS A 58 -15.86 -9.48 -26.17
C LYS A 58 -15.56 -8.44 -27.26
N GLU A 59 -15.81 -7.16 -26.96
CA GLU A 59 -15.56 -6.03 -27.85
C GLU A 59 -14.10 -5.54 -27.83
N GLN A 60 -13.23 -6.13 -27.00
CA GLN A 60 -11.84 -5.70 -26.81
C GLN A 60 -11.70 -4.25 -26.32
N LYS A 61 -12.64 -3.82 -25.48
CA LYS A 61 -12.70 -2.49 -24.85
C LYS A 61 -12.60 -2.54 -23.32
N SER A 62 -12.14 -3.66 -22.76
CA SER A 62 -11.96 -3.77 -21.32
C SER A 62 -10.65 -3.11 -20.92
N ASP A 63 -10.70 -2.34 -19.83
CA ASP A 63 -9.51 -1.88 -19.15
C ASP A 63 -8.79 -3.06 -18.48
N TYR A 64 -7.47 -2.93 -18.36
CA TYR A 64 -6.67 -3.89 -17.61
C TYR A 64 -6.67 -3.56 -16.10
N PRO A 65 -6.56 -4.57 -15.21
CA PRO A 65 -6.63 -5.99 -15.53
C PRO A 65 -8.08 -6.46 -15.74
N PHE A 66 -8.27 -7.52 -16.53
CA PHE A 66 -9.56 -8.20 -16.68
C PHE A 66 -9.40 -9.73 -16.67
N GLU A 67 -10.50 -10.43 -16.38
CA GLU A 67 -10.51 -11.89 -16.25
C GLU A 67 -11.49 -12.56 -17.23
N ILE A 68 -11.13 -13.75 -17.66
CA ILE A 68 -11.99 -14.69 -18.40
C ILE A 68 -11.93 -16.02 -17.68
N SER A 69 -13.09 -16.66 -17.46
CA SER A 69 -13.14 -18.02 -16.92
C SER A 69 -13.56 -19.01 -18.00
N LYS A 70 -12.88 -20.13 -18.07
CA LYS A 70 -13.19 -21.28 -18.90
C LYS A 70 -13.61 -22.45 -17.99
N ILE A 71 -14.67 -23.15 -18.33
CA ILE A 71 -15.04 -24.43 -17.70
C ILE A 71 -14.82 -25.53 -18.73
N GLU A 72 -13.90 -26.44 -18.46
CA GLU A 72 -13.64 -27.60 -19.31
C GLU A 72 -14.59 -28.75 -18.98
N LYS A 73 -15.05 -29.49 -20.00
CA LYS A 73 -15.92 -30.65 -19.84
C LYS A 73 -15.28 -31.88 -20.47
N PRO A 74 -15.53 -33.08 -19.92
CA PRO A 74 -16.42 -33.38 -18.79
C PRO A 74 -15.79 -33.18 -17.40
N SER A 75 -14.53 -32.74 -17.33
CA SER A 75 -13.76 -32.63 -16.08
C SER A 75 -14.32 -31.61 -15.08
N ASN A 76 -15.06 -30.60 -15.55
CA ASN A 76 -15.46 -29.41 -14.80
C ASN A 76 -14.27 -28.66 -14.19
N THR A 77 -13.12 -28.68 -14.87
CA THR A 77 -11.98 -27.82 -14.49
C THR A 77 -12.34 -26.37 -14.77
N ILE A 78 -12.26 -25.51 -13.75
CA ILE A 78 -12.25 -24.07 -13.93
C ILE A 78 -10.83 -23.68 -14.33
N VAL A 79 -10.67 -23.01 -15.47
CA VAL A 79 -9.42 -22.35 -15.86
C VAL A 79 -9.68 -20.85 -15.90
N SER A 80 -9.02 -20.09 -15.04
CA SER A 80 -9.15 -18.63 -14.99
C SER A 80 -7.95 -18.00 -15.68
N TYR A 81 -8.21 -17.04 -16.56
CA TYR A 81 -7.21 -16.24 -17.24
C TYR A 81 -7.31 -14.80 -16.74
N ALA A 82 -6.22 -14.25 -16.24
CA ALA A 82 -6.10 -12.83 -15.92
C ALA A 82 -5.19 -12.16 -16.94
N PHE A 83 -5.69 -11.12 -17.57
CA PHE A 83 -4.93 -10.26 -18.47
C PHE A 83 -4.51 -9.04 -17.66
N LEU A 84 -3.20 -8.93 -17.38
CA LEU A 84 -2.66 -7.99 -16.38
C LEU A 84 -2.33 -6.62 -16.98
N LYS A 85 -1.72 -6.63 -18.17
CA LYS A 85 -1.37 -5.46 -18.98
C LYS A 85 -1.22 -5.89 -20.45
N PRO A 86 -0.98 -4.99 -21.42
CA PRO A 86 -0.76 -5.40 -22.80
C PRO A 86 0.34 -6.47 -22.89
N ASN A 87 0.02 -7.59 -23.55
CA ASN A 87 0.90 -8.75 -23.74
C ASN A 87 1.32 -9.52 -22.47
N GLU A 88 0.72 -9.26 -21.31
CA GLU A 88 0.97 -10.03 -20.09
C GLU A 88 -0.34 -10.63 -19.58
N ALA A 89 -0.38 -11.95 -19.50
CA ALA A 89 -1.49 -12.70 -18.95
C ALA A 89 -0.96 -13.88 -18.12
N ILE A 90 -1.75 -14.30 -17.15
CA ILE A 90 -1.49 -15.47 -16.32
C ILE A 90 -2.76 -16.32 -16.22
N SER A 91 -2.60 -17.57 -15.86
CA SER A 91 -3.70 -18.51 -15.69
C SER A 91 -3.56 -19.31 -14.41
N THR A 92 -4.69 -19.82 -13.92
CA THR A 92 -4.71 -20.84 -12.87
C THR A 92 -5.85 -21.82 -13.14
N SER A 93 -5.80 -23.00 -12.54
CA SER A 93 -6.82 -24.03 -12.73
C SER A 93 -7.27 -24.65 -11.42
N ASP A 94 -8.56 -24.94 -11.31
CA ASP A 94 -9.20 -25.53 -10.15
C ASP A 94 -10.16 -26.64 -10.61
N LYS A 95 -9.86 -27.87 -10.18
CA LYS A 95 -10.64 -29.07 -10.53
C LYS A 95 -11.68 -29.44 -9.47
N GLU A 96 -11.65 -28.80 -8.30
CA GLU A 96 -12.40 -29.23 -7.12
C GLU A 96 -13.62 -28.35 -6.85
N SER A 97 -13.54 -27.05 -7.14
CA SER A 97 -14.57 -26.09 -6.74
C SER A 97 -15.97 -26.42 -7.26
N ILE A 98 -16.11 -26.92 -8.49
CA ILE A 98 -17.43 -27.29 -9.03
C ILE A 98 -17.97 -28.57 -8.37
N ALA A 99 -17.09 -29.54 -8.08
CA ALA A 99 -17.48 -30.80 -7.46
C ALA A 99 -17.88 -30.64 -5.99
N LYS A 100 -17.29 -29.66 -5.29
CA LYS A 100 -17.57 -29.36 -3.87
C LYS A 100 -18.85 -28.54 -3.64
N GLN A 101 -19.52 -28.09 -4.70
CA GLN A 101 -20.77 -27.32 -4.55
C GLN A 101 -21.90 -28.24 -4.07
N ASP A 102 -22.49 -27.88 -2.94
CA ASP A 102 -23.66 -28.55 -2.38
C ASP A 102 -24.94 -27.75 -2.67
N PHE A 103 -25.98 -28.43 -3.11
CA PHE A 103 -27.24 -27.85 -3.53
C PHE A 103 -28.43 -28.63 -2.99
N GLU A 104 -29.33 -27.92 -2.32
CA GLU A 104 -30.67 -28.42 -2.03
C GLU A 104 -31.55 -28.26 -3.27
N LEU A 105 -31.98 -29.37 -3.85
CA LEU A 105 -32.91 -29.37 -4.98
C LEU A 105 -34.33 -29.11 -4.49
N THR A 106 -35.06 -28.23 -5.19
CA THR A 106 -36.45 -27.91 -4.85
C THR A 106 -37.41 -28.37 -5.95
N THR A 107 -38.70 -28.40 -5.63
CA THR A 107 -39.77 -28.71 -6.60
C THR A 107 -40.21 -27.48 -7.41
N GLN A 108 -39.65 -26.30 -7.12
CA GLN A 108 -40.06 -25.07 -7.79
C GLN A 108 -39.57 -25.03 -9.23
N THR A 109 -40.44 -24.57 -10.12
CA THR A 109 -40.16 -24.43 -11.55
C THR A 109 -40.65 -23.08 -12.08
N LYS A 110 -40.00 -22.58 -13.12
CA LYS A 110 -40.45 -21.41 -13.88
C LYS A 110 -39.92 -21.46 -15.31
N LYS A 111 -40.42 -20.59 -16.19
CA LYS A 111 -39.87 -20.44 -17.55
C LYS A 111 -38.96 -19.22 -17.63
N ILE A 112 -37.77 -19.39 -18.22
CA ILE A 112 -36.85 -18.30 -18.55
C ILE A 112 -36.50 -18.45 -20.04
N LEU A 113 -36.73 -17.40 -20.83
CA LEU A 113 -36.57 -17.42 -22.30
C LEU A 113 -37.29 -18.59 -22.99
N GLY A 114 -38.43 -19.03 -22.43
CA GLY A 114 -39.23 -20.15 -22.93
C GLY A 114 -38.78 -21.54 -22.47
N TYR A 115 -37.61 -21.68 -21.84
CA TYR A 115 -37.09 -22.95 -21.34
C TYR A 115 -37.62 -23.27 -19.94
N ASN A 116 -37.87 -24.55 -19.66
CA ASN A 116 -38.30 -24.98 -18.33
C ASN A 116 -37.10 -25.04 -17.39
N CYS A 117 -37.16 -24.25 -16.30
CA CYS A 117 -36.12 -24.18 -15.29
C CYS A 117 -36.57 -24.80 -13.97
N LYS A 118 -35.65 -25.51 -13.32
CA LYS A 118 -35.75 -26.00 -11.93
C LYS A 118 -34.92 -25.11 -11.01
N LYS A 119 -35.30 -25.03 -9.73
CA LYS A 119 -34.55 -24.28 -8.72
C LYS A 119 -33.74 -25.20 -7.80
N ALA A 120 -32.48 -24.85 -7.62
CA ALA A 120 -31.60 -25.37 -6.57
C ALA A 120 -31.17 -24.23 -5.64
N VAL A 121 -30.90 -24.53 -4.38
CA VAL A 121 -30.50 -23.53 -3.37
C VAL A 121 -29.18 -23.97 -2.72
N THR A 122 -28.27 -23.02 -2.51
CA THR A 122 -27.04 -23.24 -1.74
C THR A 122 -26.78 -22.07 -0.79
N LYS A 123 -25.89 -22.28 0.18
CA LYS A 123 -25.46 -21.25 1.13
C LYS A 123 -23.95 -21.05 1.05
N ILE A 124 -23.51 -19.83 0.71
CA ILE A 124 -22.09 -19.47 0.60
C ILE A 124 -21.81 -18.22 1.42
N ASN A 125 -20.94 -18.33 2.43
CA ASN A 125 -20.59 -17.25 3.35
C ASN A 125 -21.86 -16.54 3.88
N SER A 126 -22.81 -17.34 4.39
CA SER A 126 -24.12 -16.93 4.89
C SER A 126 -25.11 -16.35 3.86
N ASN A 127 -24.72 -16.21 2.59
CA ASN A 127 -25.63 -15.80 1.53
C ASN A 127 -26.44 -16.99 1.03
N THR A 128 -27.76 -16.81 0.93
CA THR A 128 -28.62 -17.78 0.25
C THR A 128 -28.59 -17.50 -1.24
N ILE A 129 -28.23 -18.50 -2.03
CA ILE A 129 -28.11 -18.39 -3.48
C ILE A 129 -29.08 -19.38 -4.12
N GLU A 130 -30.03 -18.85 -4.86
CA GLU A 130 -30.94 -19.63 -5.70
C GLU A 130 -30.38 -19.72 -7.12
N VAL A 131 -30.34 -20.92 -7.67
CA VAL A 131 -29.88 -21.20 -9.03
C VAL A 131 -31.03 -21.81 -9.82
N TRP A 132 -31.44 -21.11 -10.87
CA TRP A 132 -32.47 -21.56 -11.80
C TRP A 132 -31.82 -22.08 -13.08
N TYR A 133 -32.01 -23.37 -13.37
CA TYR A 133 -31.31 -24.06 -14.46
C TYR A 133 -32.25 -24.92 -15.31
N THR A 134 -31.95 -25.05 -16.60
CA THR A 134 -32.68 -25.91 -17.56
C THR A 134 -31.82 -27.09 -18.03
N ASN A 135 -32.47 -28.19 -18.40
CA ASN A 135 -31.84 -29.34 -19.07
C ASN A 135 -32.35 -29.54 -20.50
N ASP A 136 -33.22 -28.65 -20.99
CA ASP A 136 -33.92 -28.79 -22.27
C ASP A 136 -32.94 -28.83 -23.47
N LEU A 137 -31.81 -28.11 -23.37
CA LEU A 137 -30.77 -28.06 -24.42
C LEU A 137 -29.68 -29.13 -24.27
N LYS A 138 -29.73 -29.97 -23.22
CA LYS A 138 -28.68 -30.95 -22.87
C LYS A 138 -27.27 -30.34 -22.74
N LEU A 139 -27.20 -29.05 -22.40
CA LEU A 139 -25.96 -28.31 -22.15
C LEU A 139 -25.84 -27.98 -20.67
N LYS A 140 -24.60 -27.82 -20.21
CA LYS A 140 -24.24 -27.35 -18.86
C LYS A 140 -23.49 -26.03 -18.96
N GLY A 141 -23.86 -25.02 -18.19
CA GLY A 141 -23.27 -23.68 -18.35
C GLY A 141 -23.94 -22.68 -17.43
N GLY A 142 -23.41 -21.46 -17.37
CA GLY A 142 -23.98 -20.43 -16.52
C GLY A 142 -23.11 -19.18 -16.44
N PRO A 143 -23.63 -18.10 -15.82
CA PRO A 143 -22.95 -16.81 -15.72
C PRO A 143 -21.77 -16.81 -14.72
N SER A 144 -21.57 -17.89 -13.97
CA SER A 144 -20.48 -18.07 -13.00
C SER A 144 -20.15 -19.56 -12.84
N SER A 145 -19.21 -19.90 -11.96
CA SER A 145 -18.91 -21.31 -11.64
C SER A 145 -20.04 -22.03 -10.89
N LEU A 146 -21.05 -21.31 -10.38
CA LEU A 146 -22.14 -21.89 -9.58
C LEU A 146 -23.14 -22.65 -10.45
N GLY A 147 -23.50 -23.86 -10.02
CA GLY A 147 -24.54 -24.67 -10.66
C GLY A 147 -24.13 -25.30 -11.99
N GLN A 148 -22.85 -25.24 -12.36
CA GLN A 148 -22.31 -25.81 -13.60
C GLN A 148 -22.60 -27.32 -13.74
N ASN A 149 -22.79 -28.04 -12.63
CA ASN A 149 -23.15 -29.45 -12.63
C ASN A 149 -24.65 -29.75 -12.80
N LEU A 150 -25.52 -28.76 -12.58
CA LEU A 150 -26.98 -28.94 -12.54
C LEU A 150 -27.62 -28.96 -13.94
N GLY A 151 -27.09 -28.16 -14.86
CA GLY A 151 -27.64 -27.92 -16.20
C GLY A 151 -27.19 -26.58 -16.75
N LEU A 152 -27.95 -26.01 -17.67
CA LEU A 152 -27.73 -24.65 -18.16
C LEU A 152 -28.43 -23.66 -17.21
N VAL A 153 -27.65 -22.98 -16.38
CA VAL A 153 -28.11 -21.95 -15.44
C VAL A 153 -28.55 -20.71 -16.22
N LEU A 154 -29.82 -20.33 -16.08
CA LEU A 154 -30.40 -19.14 -16.72
C LEU A 154 -30.65 -18.00 -15.73
N GLN A 155 -30.63 -18.25 -14.42
CA GLN A 155 -30.64 -17.19 -13.41
C GLN A 155 -29.91 -17.64 -12.14
N VAL A 156 -29.13 -16.73 -11.56
CA VAL A 156 -28.58 -16.85 -10.21
C VAL A 156 -29.10 -15.68 -9.38
N GLU A 157 -29.67 -15.96 -8.23
CA GLU A 157 -30.27 -14.95 -7.34
C GLU A 157 -29.69 -15.07 -5.94
N ARG A 158 -29.15 -13.97 -5.42
CA ARG A 158 -28.53 -13.87 -4.12
C ARG A 158 -29.45 -13.11 -3.18
N ASN A 159 -29.75 -13.72 -2.03
CA ASN A 159 -30.55 -13.17 -0.93
C ASN A 159 -31.92 -12.60 -1.34
N GLY A 160 -32.49 -13.08 -2.46
CA GLY A 160 -33.78 -12.63 -2.99
C GLY A 160 -33.80 -11.18 -3.51
N ASN A 161 -32.64 -10.52 -3.63
CA ASN A 161 -32.59 -9.11 -4.02
C ASN A 161 -31.61 -8.82 -5.16
N SER A 162 -30.59 -9.64 -5.39
CA SER A 162 -29.62 -9.43 -6.47
C SER A 162 -29.66 -10.62 -7.42
N ALA A 163 -30.09 -10.41 -8.66
CA ALA A 163 -30.23 -11.47 -9.64
C ALA A 163 -29.42 -11.19 -10.91
N THR A 164 -28.74 -12.22 -11.43
CA THR A 164 -28.13 -12.25 -12.76
C THR A 164 -28.94 -13.22 -13.63
N THR A 165 -29.65 -12.69 -14.63
CA THR A 165 -30.66 -13.42 -15.41
C THR A 165 -30.34 -13.37 -16.90
N ALA A 166 -30.49 -14.50 -17.58
CA ALA A 166 -30.33 -14.60 -19.03
C ALA A 166 -31.42 -13.80 -19.75
N VAL A 167 -31.00 -12.89 -20.63
CA VAL A 167 -31.89 -12.04 -21.44
C VAL A 167 -31.87 -12.40 -22.92
N SER A 168 -30.83 -13.09 -23.39
CA SER A 168 -30.80 -13.66 -24.74
C SER A 168 -30.02 -14.97 -24.79
N LEU A 169 -30.44 -15.87 -25.68
CA LEU A 169 -29.77 -17.13 -25.99
C LEU A 169 -29.85 -17.35 -27.50
N LYS A 170 -28.70 -17.42 -28.18
CA LYS A 170 -28.64 -17.56 -29.64
C LYS A 170 -27.54 -18.53 -30.08
N LYS A 171 -27.77 -19.23 -31.18
CA LYS A 171 -26.74 -20.07 -31.83
C LYS A 171 -25.70 -19.18 -32.49
N VAL A 172 -24.43 -19.52 -32.34
CA VAL A 172 -23.31 -18.82 -32.99
C VAL A 172 -22.39 -19.84 -33.67
N LYS A 173 -21.81 -19.46 -34.82
CA LYS A 173 -20.89 -20.34 -35.57
C LYS A 173 -19.46 -20.27 -35.04
N THR A 174 -19.02 -19.08 -34.63
CA THR A 174 -17.68 -18.82 -34.12
C THR A 174 -17.78 -17.93 -32.88
N THR A 175 -16.82 -18.09 -31.97
CA THR A 175 -16.61 -17.19 -30.86
C THR A 175 -15.40 -16.32 -31.15
N GLY A 176 -15.29 -15.17 -30.49
CA GLY A 176 -14.10 -14.30 -30.61
C GLY A 176 -12.93 -14.76 -29.75
N ILE A 177 -13.00 -15.96 -29.13
CA ILE A 177 -12.08 -16.35 -28.06
C ILE A 177 -10.63 -16.47 -28.52
N ASP A 178 -10.40 -16.98 -29.74
CA ASP A 178 -9.06 -17.15 -30.31
C ASP A 178 -8.35 -15.81 -30.52
N LYS A 179 -9.08 -14.69 -30.57
CA LYS A 179 -8.47 -13.35 -30.61
C LYS A 179 -7.96 -12.90 -29.24
N LEU A 180 -8.57 -13.40 -28.17
CA LEU A 180 -8.24 -13.08 -26.78
C LEU A 180 -7.18 -14.03 -26.23
N ILE A 181 -7.32 -15.32 -26.49
CA ILE A 181 -6.43 -16.39 -26.04
C ILE A 181 -5.81 -17.03 -27.29
N ASN A 182 -4.80 -16.37 -27.85
CA ASN A 182 -4.13 -16.80 -29.09
C ASN A 182 -2.79 -17.53 -28.86
N LYS A 183 -2.34 -17.61 -27.62
CA LYS A 183 -1.05 -18.18 -27.20
C LYS A 183 -1.22 -18.91 -25.88
N THR A 184 -0.29 -19.81 -25.58
CA THR A 184 -0.20 -20.45 -24.27
C THR A 184 0.05 -19.39 -23.19
N ILE A 185 -0.85 -19.31 -22.22
CA ILE A 185 -0.76 -18.38 -21.08
C ILE A 185 -0.05 -19.11 -19.92
N PRO A 186 1.00 -18.51 -19.32
CA PRO A 186 1.68 -19.09 -18.16
C PRO A 186 0.72 -19.46 -17.02
N THR A 187 0.96 -20.59 -16.36
CA THR A 187 0.13 -21.05 -15.24
C THR A 187 0.82 -20.83 -13.90
N THR A 188 0.05 -20.38 -12.90
CA THR A 188 0.48 -20.22 -11.52
C THR A 188 -0.46 -20.96 -10.57
N ASP A 189 -0.05 -21.14 -9.31
CA ASP A 189 -0.99 -21.51 -8.26
C ASP A 189 -2.03 -20.39 -8.02
N LEU A 190 -3.12 -20.74 -7.31
CA LEU A 190 -4.25 -19.83 -7.09
C LEU A 190 -3.89 -18.60 -6.24
N LEU A 191 -2.96 -18.72 -5.30
CA LEU A 191 -2.55 -17.60 -4.45
C LEU A 191 -1.69 -16.62 -5.26
N SER A 192 -0.70 -17.12 -5.99
CA SER A 192 0.11 -16.31 -6.90
C SER A 192 -0.74 -15.65 -7.99
N TYR A 193 -1.76 -16.34 -8.51
CA TYR A 193 -2.70 -15.78 -9.48
C TYR A 193 -3.40 -14.53 -8.93
N LYS A 194 -3.95 -14.65 -7.71
CA LYS A 194 -4.65 -13.56 -7.03
C LYS A 194 -3.72 -12.41 -6.68
N ASP A 195 -2.50 -12.71 -6.22
CA ASP A 195 -1.49 -11.69 -5.86
C ASP A 195 -1.04 -10.88 -7.08
N LEU A 196 -0.70 -11.55 -8.19
CA LEU A 196 -0.29 -10.88 -9.42
C LEU A 196 -1.43 -10.06 -10.04
N LEU A 197 -2.66 -10.58 -10.02
CA LEU A 197 -3.85 -9.85 -10.44
C LEU A 197 -4.13 -8.62 -9.56
N TRP A 198 -3.91 -8.72 -8.25
CA TRP A 198 -4.07 -7.59 -7.34
C TRP A 198 -2.98 -6.53 -7.58
N LYS A 199 -1.71 -6.95 -7.68
CA LYS A 199 -0.57 -6.05 -7.92
C LYS A 199 -0.62 -5.34 -9.27
N SER A 200 -1.30 -5.87 -10.28
CA SER A 200 -1.47 -5.19 -11.56
C SER A 200 -2.46 -4.02 -11.52
N ARG A 201 -3.22 -3.85 -10.43
CA ARG A 201 -4.21 -2.77 -10.27
C ARG A 201 -3.60 -1.44 -9.83
N PHE A 202 -2.33 -1.42 -9.45
CA PHE A 202 -1.63 -0.23 -8.97
C PHE A 202 -0.17 -0.26 -9.41
N THR A 203 0.51 0.89 -9.31
CA THR A 203 1.94 0.96 -9.60
C THR A 203 2.73 0.77 -8.31
N THR A 204 3.75 -0.09 -8.33
CA THR A 204 4.72 -0.25 -7.24
C THR A 204 6.10 0.24 -7.68
N LEU A 205 6.65 1.19 -6.94
CA LEU A 205 8.03 1.63 -7.05
C LEU A 205 8.84 0.92 -5.97
N LYS A 206 9.62 -0.10 -6.36
CA LYS A 206 10.52 -0.83 -5.45
C LYS A 206 11.75 0.01 -5.11
N VAL A 207 11.85 0.44 -3.86
CA VAL A 207 12.97 1.27 -3.39
C VAL A 207 14.08 0.37 -2.83
N PHE A 208 13.81 -0.33 -1.73
CA PHE A 208 14.77 -1.21 -1.05
C PHE A 208 14.19 -2.62 -0.86
N GLU A 209 15.04 -3.64 -0.94
CA GLU A 209 14.65 -5.04 -0.74
C GLU A 209 15.65 -5.73 0.19
N ASN A 210 15.24 -5.98 1.44
CA ASN A 210 16.04 -6.59 2.50
C ASN A 210 17.41 -5.91 2.73
N GLU A 211 17.42 -4.58 2.67
CA GLU A 211 18.63 -3.77 2.82
C GLU A 211 19.02 -3.58 4.28
N MET A 212 20.33 -3.66 4.55
CA MET A 212 20.87 -3.47 5.89
C MET A 212 20.91 -1.98 6.25
N ILE A 213 20.58 -1.63 7.49
CA ILE A 213 20.85 -0.32 8.11
C ILE A 213 21.53 -0.61 9.44
N ASN A 214 22.80 -0.22 9.59
CA ASN A 214 23.64 -0.58 10.73
C ASN A 214 24.68 0.50 11.03
N PHE A 215 25.52 0.27 12.03
CA PHE A 215 26.68 1.12 12.31
C PHE A 215 27.97 0.31 12.19
N SER A 216 28.70 0.51 11.09
CA SER A 216 29.93 -0.22 10.78
C SER A 216 30.86 0.61 9.89
N ASP A 217 32.14 0.64 10.25
CA ASP A 217 33.20 1.26 9.43
C ASP A 217 33.40 0.53 8.09
N GLN A 218 32.84 -0.68 7.95
CA GLN A 218 32.84 -1.44 6.69
C GLN A 218 31.65 -1.09 5.78
N SER A 219 30.69 -0.30 6.26
CA SER A 219 29.54 0.13 5.48
C SER A 219 30.00 1.02 4.33
N LYS A 220 29.57 0.69 3.11
CA LYS A 220 29.97 1.40 1.90
C LYS A 220 28.83 1.47 0.90
N SER A 221 28.80 2.56 0.16
CA SER A 221 27.91 2.72 -0.99
C SER A 221 28.23 1.69 -2.08
N ASP A 222 27.22 1.31 -2.85
CA ASP A 222 27.37 0.58 -4.11
C ASP A 222 26.78 1.40 -5.28
N GLU A 223 26.67 0.78 -6.46
CA GLU A 223 26.16 1.44 -7.67
C GLU A 223 24.68 1.86 -7.56
N LYS A 224 23.88 1.15 -6.76
CA LYS A 224 22.43 1.35 -6.65
C LYS A 224 22.05 2.09 -5.36
N ILE A 225 22.76 1.83 -4.27
CA ILE A 225 22.42 2.31 -2.94
C ILE A 225 23.60 3.08 -2.36
N LYS A 226 23.34 4.35 -2.03
CA LYS A 226 24.28 5.18 -1.28
C LYS A 226 24.09 4.93 0.20
N ARG A 227 25.21 4.83 0.93
CA ARG A 227 25.25 4.65 2.38
C ARG A 227 26.05 5.78 3.00
N PHE A 228 25.52 6.36 4.06
CA PHE A 228 26.14 7.45 4.83
C PHE A 228 26.11 7.14 6.32
N ALA A 229 26.82 7.95 7.12
CA ALA A 229 26.81 7.86 8.58
C ALA A 229 27.06 6.43 9.09
N ASN A 230 28.13 5.81 8.57
CA ASN A 230 28.57 4.43 8.85
C ASN A 230 27.47 3.37 8.62
N GLY A 231 26.49 3.63 7.75
CA GLY A 231 25.44 2.68 7.36
C GLY A 231 24.07 2.95 7.95
N THR A 232 23.92 3.95 8.82
CA THR A 232 22.64 4.29 9.46
C THR A 232 21.66 4.98 8.51
N ILE A 233 22.16 5.43 7.35
CA ILE A 233 21.37 6.06 6.29
C ILE A 233 21.60 5.28 4.98
N ILE A 234 20.52 4.89 4.32
CA ILE A 234 20.53 4.35 2.95
C ILE A 234 19.71 5.24 2.01
N LEU A 235 20.22 5.49 0.80
CA LEU A 235 19.61 6.34 -0.22
C LEU A 235 19.58 5.65 -1.58
N LYS A 236 18.49 5.85 -2.31
CA LYS A 236 18.35 5.46 -3.72
C LYS A 236 17.61 6.52 -4.51
N LYS A 237 18.06 6.78 -5.74
CA LYS A 237 17.36 7.69 -6.65
C LYS A 237 16.18 6.93 -7.29
N VAL A 238 14.98 7.51 -7.18
CA VAL A 238 13.72 6.90 -7.63
C VAL A 238 12.98 7.86 -8.56
N LYS A 239 12.60 7.37 -9.74
CA LYS A 239 11.81 8.11 -10.71
C LYS A 239 10.32 7.85 -10.51
N PHE A 240 9.58 8.88 -10.16
CA PHE A 240 8.12 8.83 -10.03
C PHE A 240 7.47 9.04 -11.40
N PRO A 241 6.40 8.28 -11.72
CA PRO A 241 5.60 8.55 -12.89
C PRO A 241 4.77 9.83 -12.70
N LYS A 242 4.01 10.20 -13.72
CA LYS A 242 2.91 11.14 -13.55
C LYS A 242 1.87 10.54 -12.60
N ILE A 243 1.47 11.31 -11.60
CA ILE A 243 0.48 10.91 -10.60
C ILE A 243 -0.75 11.81 -10.78
N ALA A 244 -1.92 11.21 -11.01
CA ALA A 244 -3.14 11.97 -11.25
C ALA A 244 -3.65 12.62 -9.96
N LEU A 245 -4.51 13.64 -10.10
CA LEU A 245 -5.08 14.36 -8.95
C LEU A 245 -5.78 13.40 -7.98
N GLY A 246 -6.54 12.44 -8.51
CA GLY A 246 -7.31 11.44 -7.77
C GLY A 246 -6.54 10.19 -7.37
N ASP A 247 -5.23 10.10 -7.62
CA ASP A 247 -4.45 8.94 -7.17
C ASP A 247 -4.10 9.08 -5.69
N ASN A 248 -4.08 7.94 -4.98
CA ASN A 248 -3.52 7.84 -3.64
C ASN A 248 -2.08 7.31 -3.70
N ILE A 249 -1.23 7.76 -2.80
CA ILE A 249 0.17 7.34 -2.68
C ILE A 249 0.42 6.81 -1.28
N PHE A 250 0.99 5.62 -1.17
CA PHE A 250 1.40 5.05 0.11
C PHE A 250 2.88 4.69 0.09
N VAL A 251 3.57 4.97 1.19
CA VAL A 251 4.88 4.42 1.50
C VAL A 251 4.72 3.23 2.45
N GLU A 252 5.39 2.12 2.16
CA GLU A 252 5.35 0.89 2.97
C GLU A 252 6.77 0.42 3.30
N LEU A 253 7.13 0.41 4.58
CA LEU A 253 8.40 -0.09 5.10
C LEU A 253 8.15 -1.34 5.94
N LYS A 254 8.91 -2.40 5.67
CA LYS A 254 9.00 -3.58 6.56
C LYS A 254 10.35 -3.56 7.22
N GLN A 255 10.39 -3.73 8.53
CA GLN A 255 11.62 -3.69 9.32
C GLN A 255 11.74 -4.90 10.24
N GLU A 256 12.94 -5.45 10.35
CA GLU A 256 13.30 -6.44 11.35
C GLU A 256 14.66 -6.11 11.98
N SER A 257 14.88 -6.50 13.25
CA SER A 257 16.22 -6.39 13.83
C SER A 257 17.10 -7.47 13.23
N ASN A 258 18.36 -7.14 13.02
CA ASN A 258 19.42 -8.07 12.64
C ASN A 258 20.57 -8.08 13.66
N GLY A 259 20.40 -7.38 14.79
CA GLY A 259 21.35 -7.31 15.89
C GLY A 259 20.97 -6.29 16.96
N ASP A 260 20.35 -5.17 16.56
CA ASP A 260 20.00 -4.10 17.48
C ASP A 260 18.78 -4.44 18.36
N ALA A 261 18.93 -4.28 19.67
CA ALA A 261 17.90 -4.62 20.66
C ALA A 261 16.95 -3.45 20.97
N TYR A 262 17.30 -2.22 20.59
CA TYR A 262 16.66 -1.00 21.05
C TYR A 262 15.54 -0.49 20.12
N ASP A 263 14.71 0.39 20.66
CA ASP A 263 13.66 1.16 19.98
C ASP A 263 14.23 2.44 19.37
N ARG A 264 14.68 2.34 18.12
CA ARG A 264 15.36 3.42 17.42
C ARG A 264 14.39 4.36 16.71
N THR A 265 14.76 5.64 16.69
CA THR A 265 14.13 6.61 15.78
C THR A 265 14.46 6.23 14.34
N GLY A 266 13.44 6.16 13.51
CA GLY A 266 13.56 5.94 12.08
C GLY A 266 12.73 6.92 11.27
N THR A 267 13.19 7.23 10.06
CA THR A 267 12.42 8.05 9.12
C THR A 267 12.66 7.62 7.69
N VAL A 268 11.58 7.58 6.91
CA VAL A 268 11.62 7.51 5.44
C VAL A 268 11.43 8.92 4.92
N PHE A 269 12.33 9.39 4.07
CA PHE A 269 12.35 10.78 3.63
C PHE A 269 12.73 10.91 2.15
N PHE A 270 12.45 12.06 1.58
CA PHE A 270 13.04 12.49 0.32
C PHE A 270 13.81 13.80 0.49
N ILE A 271 14.77 14.03 -0.41
CA ILE A 271 15.56 15.26 -0.46
C ILE A 271 14.98 16.17 -1.54
N PRO A 272 14.44 17.35 -1.19
CA PRO A 272 14.09 18.37 -2.17
C PRO A 272 15.33 18.83 -2.95
N GLU A 273 15.21 18.93 -4.27
CA GLU A 273 16.28 19.31 -5.21
C GLU A 273 15.94 20.63 -5.96
N GLU A 274 14.92 21.38 -5.50
CA GLU A 274 14.46 22.63 -6.12
C GLU A 274 15.38 23.83 -5.87
N LYS A 275 16.27 23.74 -4.87
CA LYS A 275 17.18 24.80 -4.45
C LYS A 275 18.63 24.42 -4.73
N SER A 276 19.52 25.41 -4.78
CA SER A 276 20.92 25.23 -5.14
C SER A 276 21.72 24.39 -4.14
N GLN A 277 21.31 24.39 -2.87
CA GLN A 277 21.87 23.54 -1.83
C GLN A 277 20.79 22.56 -1.34
N THR A 278 21.19 21.32 -1.11
CA THR A 278 20.32 20.22 -0.70
C THR A 278 20.88 19.50 0.52
N PHE A 279 20.06 18.68 1.17
CA PHE A 279 20.55 17.82 2.26
C PHE A 279 21.60 16.81 1.78
N PHE A 280 21.61 16.49 0.49
CA PHE A 280 22.59 15.59 -0.12
C PHE A 280 24.00 16.17 -0.06
N ASP A 281 24.15 17.50 -0.20
CA ASP A 281 25.45 18.17 -0.05
C ASP A 281 26.02 17.95 1.36
N GLY A 282 25.16 17.97 2.38
CA GLY A 282 25.51 17.65 3.76
C GLY A 282 25.93 16.20 3.93
N LEU A 283 25.24 15.26 3.28
CA LEU A 283 25.60 13.84 3.31
C LEU A 283 26.98 13.58 2.69
N GLU A 284 27.32 14.25 1.58
CA GLU A 284 28.61 14.06 0.90
C GLU A 284 29.76 14.83 1.56
N ASN A 285 29.51 16.06 2.00
CA ASN A 285 30.57 16.99 2.42
C ASN A 285 30.59 17.28 3.93
N GLY A 286 29.65 16.70 4.69
CA GLY A 286 29.53 16.82 6.14
C GLY A 286 28.45 17.80 6.59
N ALA A 287 27.82 17.51 7.73
CA ALA A 287 26.64 18.22 8.23
C ALA A 287 26.82 19.74 8.38
N LYS A 288 28.04 20.18 8.73
CA LYS A 288 28.38 21.61 8.93
C LYS A 288 28.37 22.44 7.65
N THR A 289 28.31 21.79 6.48
CA THR A 289 28.14 22.49 5.20
C THR A 289 26.70 22.98 5.00
N LEU A 290 25.73 22.36 5.68
CA LEU A 290 24.34 22.77 5.64
C LEU A 290 24.14 24.11 6.36
N PRO A 291 23.08 24.86 6.04
CA PRO A 291 22.82 26.15 6.69
C PRO A 291 22.73 26.03 8.21
N VAL A 292 23.46 26.88 8.92
CA VAL A 292 23.41 26.95 10.37
C VAL A 292 22.16 27.67 10.86
N TYR A 293 21.56 27.16 11.93
CA TYR A 293 20.49 27.76 12.69
C TYR A 293 20.95 27.96 14.13
N GLU A 294 20.72 29.16 14.64
CA GLU A 294 20.99 29.55 16.02
C GLU A 294 19.78 30.30 16.58
N ASN A 295 19.45 30.02 17.83
CA ASN A 295 18.33 30.66 18.52
C ASN A 295 18.71 31.40 19.80
N GLY A 296 20.02 31.48 20.10
CA GLY A 296 20.54 32.15 21.29
C GLY A 296 20.74 31.22 22.50
N ASN A 297 20.54 29.90 22.36
CA ASN A 297 20.86 28.94 23.43
C ASN A 297 22.35 28.53 23.50
N GLY A 298 23.21 29.13 22.67
CA GLY A 298 24.64 28.84 22.61
C GLY A 298 25.04 27.60 21.80
N LYS A 299 24.09 26.94 21.12
CA LYS A 299 24.36 25.80 20.22
C LYS A 299 24.04 26.15 18.76
N GLN A 300 24.63 25.36 17.86
CA GLN A 300 24.44 25.43 16.42
C GLN A 300 23.70 24.19 15.93
N TYR A 301 22.78 24.38 15.00
CA TYR A 301 21.99 23.30 14.40
C TYR A 301 22.05 23.43 12.88
N TYR A 302 22.37 22.35 12.16
CA TYR A 302 22.64 22.44 10.72
C TYR A 302 21.53 21.81 9.89
N GLY A 303 21.09 22.53 8.85
CA GLY A 303 20.11 22.05 7.87
C GLY A 303 18.67 21.91 8.39
N VAL A 304 18.35 22.52 9.54
CA VAL A 304 17.06 22.31 10.22
C VAL A 304 15.92 23.23 9.76
N VAL A 305 16.24 24.33 9.07
CA VAL A 305 15.25 25.31 8.56
C VAL A 305 15.47 25.59 7.08
N SER A 306 14.39 25.91 6.36
CA SER A 306 14.48 26.39 4.98
C SER A 306 15.16 27.76 4.92
N THR A 307 15.97 27.98 3.89
CA THR A 307 16.55 29.29 3.58
C THR A 307 16.22 29.68 2.14
N GLN A 308 16.75 30.81 1.66
CA GLN A 308 16.62 31.19 0.25
C GLN A 308 17.15 30.10 -0.70
N ASN A 309 18.21 29.39 -0.28
CA ASN A 309 19.02 28.50 -1.12
C ASN A 309 18.97 27.03 -0.69
N TYR A 310 18.22 26.68 0.36
CA TYR A 310 18.16 25.33 0.92
C TYR A 310 16.74 24.98 1.39
N GLN A 311 16.36 23.72 1.18
CA GLN A 311 15.17 23.14 1.77
C GLN A 311 15.53 21.92 2.62
N PRO A 312 14.96 21.78 3.83
CA PRO A 312 15.16 20.60 4.67
C PRO A 312 14.51 19.38 4.04
N THR A 313 14.96 18.19 4.45
CA THR A 313 14.34 16.92 4.02
C THR A 313 12.86 16.85 4.40
N VAL A 314 12.07 16.18 3.57
CA VAL A 314 10.66 15.92 3.85
C VAL A 314 10.50 14.49 4.32
N GLU A 315 10.01 14.31 5.54
CA GLU A 315 9.68 13.00 6.06
C GLU A 315 8.38 12.49 5.45
N MET A 316 8.47 11.43 4.67
CA MET A 316 7.33 10.68 4.18
C MET A 316 6.67 9.93 5.34
N MET A 317 7.48 9.32 6.21
CA MET A 317 7.00 8.57 7.36
C MET A 317 8.05 8.51 8.47
N ARG A 318 7.70 9.00 9.66
CA ARG A 318 8.48 8.78 10.87
C ARG A 318 7.98 7.54 11.59
N PHE A 319 8.89 6.67 12.00
CA PHE A 319 8.57 5.43 12.69
C PHE A 319 9.59 5.14 13.80
N PHE A 320 9.24 4.21 14.67
CA PHE A 320 10.12 3.73 15.73
C PHE A 320 10.26 2.24 15.63
N THR A 321 11.49 1.73 15.64
CA THR A 321 11.69 0.28 15.63
C THR A 321 11.13 -0.32 16.91
N ALA A 322 10.68 -1.57 16.82
CA ALA A 322 10.37 -2.33 18.01
C ALA A 322 11.68 -2.85 18.64
N PHE A 323 11.66 -3.14 19.93
CA PHE A 323 12.80 -3.69 20.66
C PHE A 323 13.18 -5.09 20.15
N GLY A 324 14.17 -5.19 19.26
CA GLY A 324 14.81 -6.45 18.89
C GLY A 324 13.96 -7.45 18.09
N ILE A 325 12.89 -7.01 17.44
CA ILE A 325 11.96 -7.89 16.70
C ILE A 325 12.69 -8.85 15.74
N ASN A 326 12.20 -10.10 15.64
CA ASN A 326 12.84 -11.23 14.93
C ASN A 326 14.11 -11.73 15.60
N LYS A 327 15.17 -10.90 15.64
CA LYS A 327 16.49 -11.31 16.13
C LYS A 327 16.48 -11.79 17.58
N PHE A 328 15.66 -11.16 18.42
CA PHE A 328 15.52 -11.46 19.84
C PHE A 328 14.31 -12.32 20.17
N ASN A 329 13.65 -12.92 19.17
CA ASN A 329 12.49 -13.81 19.42
C ASN A 329 12.87 -15.09 20.20
N HIS A 330 14.16 -15.33 20.45
CA HIS A 330 14.65 -16.37 21.38
C HIS A 330 14.39 -16.06 22.86
N ILE A 331 14.01 -14.81 23.20
CA ILE A 331 13.55 -14.45 24.55
C ILE A 331 12.17 -15.05 24.75
N GLU A 332 12.02 -16.02 25.64
CA GLU A 332 10.72 -16.67 25.87
C GLU A 332 9.98 -16.04 27.05
N LEU A 333 8.72 -15.66 26.84
CA LEU A 333 7.78 -15.30 27.89
C LEU A 333 6.50 -16.10 27.67
N LYS A 334 5.98 -16.70 28.75
CA LYS A 334 4.77 -17.52 28.68
C LYS A 334 3.63 -16.76 28.00
N ASP A 335 2.95 -17.43 27.07
CA ASP A 335 1.81 -16.93 26.29
C ASP A 335 2.11 -15.71 25.40
N LYS A 336 3.40 -15.46 25.08
CA LYS A 336 3.80 -14.43 24.11
C LYS A 336 4.46 -15.08 22.88
N THR A 337 3.77 -14.99 21.74
CA THR A 337 4.34 -15.34 20.43
C THR A 337 4.74 -14.06 19.72
N TRP A 338 6.06 -13.85 19.60
CA TRP A 338 6.60 -12.63 19.02
C TRP A 338 6.38 -12.55 17.52
N GLN A 339 6.08 -11.33 17.06
CA GLN A 339 6.08 -11.00 15.64
C GLN A 339 7.52 -11.04 15.10
N THR A 340 7.66 -11.26 13.79
CA THR A 340 8.98 -11.33 13.12
C THR A 340 9.25 -10.12 12.23
N VAL A 341 8.27 -9.24 12.03
CA VAL A 341 8.42 -8.04 11.22
C VAL A 341 7.55 -6.92 11.77
N SER A 342 8.07 -5.70 11.73
CA SER A 342 7.31 -4.47 11.98
C SER A 342 6.90 -3.87 10.63
N PRO A 343 5.61 -3.97 10.25
CA PRO A 343 5.11 -3.32 9.05
C PRO A 343 4.68 -1.89 9.37
N PHE A 344 5.19 -0.94 8.60
CA PHE A 344 4.82 0.46 8.64
C PHE A 344 4.27 0.86 7.29
N ARG A 345 3.09 1.47 7.25
CA ARG A 345 2.50 1.96 6.00
C ARG A 345 1.77 3.26 6.26
N GLN A 346 2.05 4.26 5.44
CA GLN A 346 1.47 5.60 5.59
C GLN A 346 0.99 6.14 4.23
N ASP A 347 -0.21 6.72 4.24
CA ASP A 347 -0.71 7.55 3.16
C ASP A 347 0.09 8.87 3.13
N ILE A 348 0.61 9.21 1.97
CA ILE A 348 1.43 10.40 1.70
C ILE A 348 0.92 11.17 0.48
N THR A 349 -0.36 10.99 0.15
CA THR A 349 -1.00 11.57 -1.04
C THR A 349 -0.90 13.10 -1.07
N GLU A 350 -0.88 13.76 0.08
CA GLU A 350 -0.68 15.20 0.21
C GLU A 350 0.69 15.67 -0.30
N LEU A 351 1.69 14.79 -0.34
CA LEU A 351 3.03 15.10 -0.83
C LEU A 351 3.14 14.98 -2.35
N LYS A 352 2.09 14.54 -3.04
CA LYS A 352 2.04 14.36 -4.51
C LYS A 352 2.67 15.50 -5.32
N PRO A 353 2.41 16.81 -5.03
CA PRO A 353 3.01 17.89 -5.81
C PRO A 353 4.54 17.93 -5.77
N SER A 354 5.15 17.39 -4.71
CA SER A 354 6.60 17.26 -4.61
C SER A 354 7.13 15.99 -5.25
N LEU A 355 6.29 15.00 -5.59
CA LEU A 355 6.71 13.67 -6.07
C LEU A 355 6.46 13.46 -7.56
N SER A 356 5.31 13.88 -8.09
CA SER A 356 4.87 13.57 -9.46
C SER A 356 5.87 14.04 -10.51
N GLU A 357 6.20 13.16 -11.45
CA GLU A 357 7.11 13.43 -12.58
C GLU A 357 8.54 13.86 -12.20
N LYS A 358 8.97 13.58 -10.96
CA LYS A 358 10.32 13.87 -10.48
C LYS A 358 11.14 12.60 -10.29
N GLU A 359 12.46 12.78 -10.37
CA GLU A 359 13.43 11.78 -9.97
C GLU A 359 14.15 12.29 -8.71
N LEU A 360 13.92 11.63 -7.57
CA LEU A 360 14.31 12.11 -6.25
C LEU A 360 15.14 11.10 -5.49
N TRP A 361 16.02 11.58 -4.62
CA TRP A 361 16.63 10.73 -3.60
C TRP A 361 15.61 10.37 -2.53
N ILE A 362 15.30 9.08 -2.43
CA ILE A 362 14.49 8.49 -1.35
C ILE A 362 15.43 7.77 -0.40
N GLY A 363 15.31 8.06 0.89
CA GLY A 363 16.16 7.51 1.92
C GLY A 363 15.39 6.92 3.09
N THR A 364 16.05 5.99 3.79
CA THR A 364 15.63 5.48 5.09
C THR A 364 16.79 5.66 6.07
N PHE A 365 16.48 6.21 7.23
CA PHE A 365 17.40 6.35 8.36
C PHE A 365 16.87 5.54 9.55
N ILE A 366 17.77 4.87 10.26
CA ILE A 366 17.53 4.31 11.61
C ILE A 366 18.77 4.60 12.46
N GLY A 367 18.64 5.48 13.45
CA GLY A 367 19.74 5.89 14.32
C GLY A 367 20.15 4.76 15.26
N ASN A 368 21.28 4.11 14.98
CA ASN A 368 21.77 2.98 15.77
C ASN A 368 23.29 2.94 15.84
N TYR A 369 23.81 2.14 16.77
CA TYR A 369 25.24 1.90 16.97
C TYR A 369 25.60 0.41 16.87
N ASP A 370 24.68 -0.43 16.39
CA ASP A 370 24.88 -1.88 16.33
C ASP A 370 25.46 -2.31 14.97
N LYS A 371 26.42 -3.24 15.00
CA LYS A 371 27.04 -3.76 13.77
C LYS A 371 26.09 -4.61 12.93
N GLY A 372 25.16 -5.33 13.55
CA GLY A 372 24.15 -6.13 12.87
C GLY A 372 22.96 -5.29 12.39
N GLY A 373 22.60 -4.27 13.19
CA GLY A 373 21.60 -3.26 12.88
C GLY A 373 20.22 -3.85 12.59
N HIS A 374 19.63 -3.39 11.50
CA HIS A 374 18.30 -3.72 11.02
C HIS A 374 18.33 -4.13 9.55
N LYS A 375 17.28 -4.83 9.11
CA LYS A 375 16.98 -5.04 7.70
C LYS A 375 15.66 -4.39 7.35
N VAL A 376 15.60 -3.76 6.17
CA VAL A 376 14.40 -3.08 5.69
C VAL A 376 14.05 -3.42 4.23
N SER A 377 12.76 -3.47 3.94
CA SER A 377 12.24 -3.41 2.57
C SER A 377 11.29 -2.22 2.46
N LEU A 378 11.42 -1.43 1.39
CA LEU A 378 10.66 -0.19 1.18
C LEU A 378 10.05 -0.19 -0.22
N ASP A 379 8.73 -0.07 -0.26
CA ASP A 379 7.94 0.11 -1.47
C ASP A 379 7.14 1.41 -1.40
N ILE A 380 6.93 2.04 -2.56
CA ILE A 380 5.96 3.12 -2.73
C ILE A 380 4.89 2.64 -3.70
N THR A 381 3.63 2.78 -3.34
CA THR A 381 2.49 2.33 -4.17
C THR A 381 1.58 3.47 -4.56
N ILE A 382 1.18 3.53 -5.83
CA ILE A 382 0.32 4.58 -6.40
C ILE A 382 -0.96 3.92 -6.92
N HIS A 383 -2.10 4.33 -6.37
CA HIS A 383 -3.40 3.69 -6.55
C HIS A 383 -4.37 4.63 -7.26
N ASN A 384 -4.86 4.22 -8.44
CA ASN A 384 -5.92 4.93 -9.15
C ASN A 384 -7.25 4.74 -8.42
N SER A 385 -7.59 5.68 -7.54
CA SER A 385 -8.65 5.53 -6.53
C SER A 385 -9.66 6.68 -6.50
N GLU A 386 -9.53 7.64 -7.43
CA GLU A 386 -10.39 8.82 -7.57
C GLU A 386 -10.61 9.60 -6.25
N GLN A 387 -9.57 9.69 -5.42
CA GLN A 387 -9.64 10.38 -4.13
C GLN A 387 -9.94 11.88 -4.29
N ILE A 388 -10.72 12.43 -3.36
CA ILE A 388 -11.14 13.84 -3.38
C ILE A 388 -10.74 14.62 -2.11
N VAL A 389 -9.92 14.03 -1.24
CA VAL A 389 -9.58 14.60 0.08
C VAL A 389 -8.35 15.49 -0.05
N ASN A 390 -7.25 14.94 -0.56
CA ASN A 390 -5.97 15.63 -0.70
C ASN A 390 -5.95 16.44 -2.00
N LYS A 391 -6.30 17.73 -1.91
CA LYS A 391 -6.43 18.63 -3.06
C LYS A 391 -5.28 19.61 -3.24
N ASN A 392 -4.37 19.72 -2.27
CA ASN A 392 -3.27 20.68 -2.33
C ASN A 392 -2.44 20.49 -3.61
N ASN A 393 -2.10 21.60 -4.25
CA ASN A 393 -1.24 21.65 -5.43
C ASN A 393 0.18 22.11 -5.10
N LYS A 394 0.44 22.47 -3.84
CA LYS A 394 1.76 22.86 -3.33
C LYS A 394 2.14 22.16 -2.03
N VAL A 395 3.46 22.01 -1.89
CA VAL A 395 4.18 21.41 -0.78
C VAL A 395 5.46 22.24 -0.60
N ILE A 396 5.61 22.89 0.55
CA ILE A 396 6.72 23.81 0.84
C ILE A 396 7.37 23.35 2.16
N PRO A 397 8.53 22.69 2.12
CA PRO A 397 9.26 22.28 3.31
C PRO A 397 9.77 23.51 4.07
N LEU A 398 9.41 23.65 5.36
CA LEU A 398 9.81 24.79 6.19
C LEU A 398 10.91 24.41 7.18
N PHE A 399 10.78 23.26 7.84
CA PHE A 399 11.76 22.80 8.82
C PHE A 399 11.75 21.29 9.01
N ASN A 400 12.90 20.76 9.44
CA ASN A 400 13.04 19.40 9.94
C ASN A 400 14.20 19.35 10.94
N THR A 401 13.91 19.17 12.22
CA THR A 401 14.91 19.08 13.28
C THR A 401 15.39 17.65 13.53
N THR A 402 14.76 16.64 12.91
CA THR A 402 15.23 15.26 13.00
C THR A 402 16.65 15.17 12.48
N ASN A 403 17.57 14.82 13.36
CA ASN A 403 18.98 14.71 13.04
C ASN A 403 19.27 13.39 12.29
N ILE A 404 18.84 13.30 11.03
CA ILE A 404 19.08 12.14 10.15
C ILE A 404 20.59 11.82 10.07
N MET A 405 21.45 12.83 10.19
CA MET A 405 22.90 12.68 10.25
C MET A 405 23.44 12.60 11.70
N GLU A 406 22.69 11.99 12.64
CA GLU A 406 23.10 11.77 14.03
C GLU A 406 24.51 11.19 14.13
N MET A 407 24.77 10.09 13.42
CA MET A 407 26.07 9.43 13.35
C MET A 407 27.04 10.07 12.34
N ALA A 408 26.73 11.27 11.83
CA ALA A 408 27.56 12.04 10.90
C ALA A 408 27.67 13.54 11.27
N GLY A 409 27.51 13.85 12.56
CA GLY A 409 27.84 15.16 13.12
C GLY A 409 26.73 16.21 13.07
N GLN A 410 25.46 15.80 12.87
CA GLN A 410 24.30 16.68 13.06
C GLN A 410 23.78 16.58 14.50
N ASP A 411 23.75 17.71 15.20
CA ASP A 411 23.35 17.81 16.60
C ASP A 411 21.88 17.43 16.85
N TYR A 412 21.62 16.83 18.02
CA TYR A 412 20.26 16.61 18.50
C TYR A 412 19.50 17.93 18.69
N ALA A 413 18.21 17.92 18.37
CA ALA A 413 17.28 19.05 18.41
C ALA A 413 16.96 19.53 19.84
N THR A 414 17.96 20.10 20.50
CA THR A 414 17.92 20.61 21.88
C THR A 414 17.56 22.11 21.93
N MET A 415 17.12 22.69 20.81
CA MET A 415 16.90 24.14 20.67
C MET A 415 15.74 24.67 21.51
N PHE A 416 14.84 23.81 21.97
CA PHE A 416 13.60 24.24 22.63
C PHE A 416 13.78 24.62 24.10
N ASN A 417 15.00 24.54 24.63
CA ASN A 417 15.36 25.12 25.94
C ASN A 417 15.45 26.65 25.94
N ASN A 418 15.29 27.30 24.78
CA ASN A 418 15.24 28.75 24.64
C ASN A 418 13.86 29.16 24.12
N ASP A 419 13.32 30.29 24.63
CA ASP A 419 11.98 30.77 24.27
C ASP A 419 11.81 31.04 22.77
N LYS A 420 12.89 31.37 22.03
CA LYS A 420 12.83 31.49 20.57
C LYS A 420 12.45 30.16 19.90
N GLY A 421 12.78 29.02 20.51
CA GLY A 421 12.50 27.69 19.98
C GLY A 421 13.04 27.52 18.55
N LEU A 422 12.18 27.02 17.67
CA LEU A 422 12.43 27.01 16.23
C LEU A 422 11.69 28.15 15.54
N PHE A 423 12.39 29.00 14.80
CA PHE A 423 11.82 30.15 14.08
C PHE A 423 12.25 30.12 12.61
N VAL A 424 11.28 30.22 11.71
CA VAL A 424 11.51 30.18 10.26
C VAL A 424 10.83 31.37 9.60
N GLU A 425 11.59 32.13 8.82
CA GLU A 425 11.04 33.12 7.89
C GLU A 425 10.94 32.49 6.51
N PHE A 426 9.80 32.69 5.84
CA PHE A 426 9.59 32.20 4.48
C PHE A 426 8.80 33.23 3.66
N ASN A 427 8.91 33.12 2.34
CA ASN A 427 8.21 34.00 1.41
C ASN A 427 7.34 33.18 0.47
N LEU A 428 6.07 33.54 0.34
CA LEU A 428 5.15 32.98 -0.63
C LEU A 428 5.14 33.85 -1.89
N GLU A 429 5.38 33.25 -3.06
CA GLU A 429 5.33 33.96 -4.34
C GLU A 429 3.88 34.30 -4.76
N LYS A 430 2.91 33.53 -4.27
CA LYS A 430 1.48 33.66 -4.54
C LYS A 430 0.67 33.45 -3.25
N ASP A 431 -0.57 33.90 -3.25
CA ASP A 431 -1.54 33.54 -2.21
C ASP A 431 -1.65 32.02 -2.13
N LEU A 432 -1.72 31.48 -0.92
CA LEU A 432 -1.84 30.05 -0.65
C LEU A 432 -3.15 29.80 0.10
N LYS A 433 -4.13 29.22 -0.59
CA LYS A 433 -5.46 28.94 -0.04
C LYS A 433 -5.52 27.62 0.71
N ASN A 434 -6.34 27.57 1.75
CA ASN A 434 -6.51 26.40 2.62
C ASN A 434 -5.14 25.87 3.11
N ALA A 435 -4.28 26.78 3.54
CA ALA A 435 -2.96 26.44 4.01
C ALA A 435 -3.05 25.52 5.24
N GLN A 436 -2.21 24.49 5.25
CA GLN A 436 -2.09 23.55 6.34
C GLN A 436 -0.62 23.29 6.65
N LEU A 437 -0.26 23.24 7.92
CA LEU A 437 1.02 22.69 8.35
C LEU A 437 0.87 21.20 8.60
N ARG A 438 1.52 20.37 7.78
CA ARG A 438 1.78 18.97 8.09
C ARG A 438 2.92 18.92 9.11
N TYR A 439 2.57 18.63 10.36
CA TYR A 439 3.46 18.70 11.52
C TYR A 439 3.68 17.32 12.16
N ILE A 440 4.90 16.80 12.09
CA ILE A 440 5.29 15.57 12.80
C ILE A 440 6.13 15.98 14.00
N THR A 441 5.81 15.47 15.19
CA THR A 441 6.52 15.78 16.43
C THR A 441 6.67 14.55 17.31
N THR A 442 7.80 14.42 17.99
CA THR A 442 8.09 13.38 18.97
C THR A 442 9.07 13.93 20.01
N GLY A 443 8.77 13.73 21.29
CA GLY A 443 9.66 14.08 22.41
C GLY A 443 10.58 12.91 22.78
N HIS A 444 11.82 13.23 23.14
CA HIS A 444 12.88 12.27 23.43
C HIS A 444 13.60 12.64 24.73
N GLY A 445 14.20 11.62 25.37
CA GLY A 445 14.92 11.74 26.63
C GLY A 445 14.57 10.55 27.51
N GLY A 446 15.31 9.46 27.34
CA GLY A 446 14.96 8.13 27.88
C GLY A 446 15.23 7.94 29.38
N TRP A 447 14.77 8.86 30.23
CA TRP A 447 14.80 8.73 31.69
C TRP A 447 13.52 9.30 32.32
N GLU A 448 13.30 9.09 33.62
CA GLU A 448 12.04 9.40 34.30
C GLU A 448 11.56 10.86 34.15
N ASN A 449 12.48 11.83 34.06
CA ASN A 449 12.15 13.25 33.89
C ASN A 449 12.33 13.75 32.46
N GLY A 450 12.70 12.87 31.53
CA GLY A 450 12.95 13.24 30.14
C GLY A 450 11.67 13.37 29.31
N ASP A 451 11.76 14.13 28.23
CA ASP A 451 10.59 14.52 27.43
C ASP A 451 9.98 13.35 26.64
N GLU A 452 10.62 12.17 26.62
CA GLU A 452 10.01 10.93 26.14
C GLU A 452 8.79 10.56 26.97
N PHE A 453 8.89 10.69 28.30
CA PHE A 453 7.89 10.22 29.27
C PHE A 453 7.13 11.35 29.97
N ILE A 454 7.44 12.62 29.66
CA ILE A 454 6.75 13.78 30.21
C ILE A 454 6.04 14.55 29.08
N PRO A 455 4.69 14.69 29.13
CA PRO A 455 3.95 15.41 28.10
C PRO A 455 4.32 16.91 28.06
N LYS A 456 4.67 17.44 26.88
CA LYS A 456 4.99 18.86 26.68
C LYS A 456 4.13 19.50 25.59
N ALA A 457 3.51 20.65 25.89
CA ALA A 457 2.73 21.39 24.90
C ALA A 457 3.61 21.89 23.74
N ASN A 458 3.24 21.53 22.51
CA ASN A 458 3.81 22.05 21.28
C ASN A 458 2.95 23.23 20.82
N SER A 459 3.52 24.44 20.82
CA SER A 459 2.81 25.67 20.44
C SER A 459 3.35 26.24 19.14
N ILE A 460 2.47 26.39 18.15
CA ILE A 460 2.78 26.83 16.79
C ILE A 460 2.23 28.25 16.60
N TYR A 461 3.10 29.18 16.21
CA TYR A 461 2.77 30.57 15.94
C TYR A 461 2.98 30.87 14.46
N VAL A 462 2.06 31.63 13.86
CA VAL A 462 2.19 32.17 12.50
C VAL A 462 2.10 33.68 12.59
N ASP A 463 3.07 34.38 12.01
CA ASP A 463 3.15 35.85 12.04
C ASP A 463 3.04 36.43 13.46
N GLY A 464 3.73 35.77 14.39
CA GLY A 464 3.77 36.13 15.81
C GLY A 464 2.50 35.81 16.61
N LYS A 465 1.47 35.23 15.99
CA LYS A 465 0.20 34.88 16.65
C LYS A 465 0.11 33.38 16.88
N LEU A 466 -0.31 32.97 18.08
CA LEU A 466 -0.56 31.55 18.37
C LEU A 466 -1.65 31.03 17.44
N SER A 467 -1.31 30.05 16.61
CA SER A 467 -2.23 29.44 15.64
C SER A 467 -2.76 28.10 16.14
N PHE A 468 -1.93 27.31 16.84
CA PHE A 468 -2.32 26.00 17.35
C PHE A 468 -1.45 25.61 18.55
N SER A 469 -2.03 24.88 19.50
CA SER A 469 -1.28 24.28 20.60
C SER A 469 -1.91 22.96 21.00
N PHE A 470 -1.08 21.94 21.23
CA PHE A 470 -1.52 20.63 21.69
C PHE A 470 -0.39 19.92 22.42
N THR A 471 -0.72 18.92 23.22
CA THR A 471 0.26 18.07 23.89
C THR A 471 0.31 16.72 23.18
N PRO A 472 1.33 16.45 22.35
CA PRO A 472 1.44 15.19 21.63
C PRO A 472 1.74 14.05 22.61
N TRP A 473 0.83 13.07 22.70
CA TRP A 473 0.90 12.01 23.70
C TRP A 473 0.20 10.74 23.21
N ARG A 474 0.76 9.57 23.51
CA ARG A 474 0.18 8.25 23.18
C ARG A 474 0.09 7.39 24.41
N THR A 475 -1.03 6.71 24.58
CA THR A 475 -1.38 5.93 25.79
C THR A 475 -1.69 4.46 25.48
N GLU A 476 -1.48 4.03 24.25
CA GLU A 476 -1.85 2.71 23.75
C GLU A 476 -0.65 1.81 23.47
N CYS A 477 0.56 2.19 23.91
CA CYS A 477 1.80 1.50 23.55
C CYS A 477 1.84 0.01 23.96
N GLY A 478 1.21 -0.35 25.07
CA GLY A 478 1.05 -1.76 25.49
C GLY A 478 0.35 -2.67 24.47
N SER A 479 -0.42 -2.09 23.53
CA SER A 479 -1.06 -2.83 22.43
C SER A 479 -0.05 -3.48 21.47
N TYR A 480 1.19 -2.98 21.45
CA TYR A 480 2.26 -3.42 20.55
C TYR A 480 3.28 -4.33 21.24
N ARG A 481 2.98 -4.86 22.44
CA ARG A 481 3.90 -5.68 23.23
C ARG A 481 4.51 -6.84 22.45
N LEU A 482 3.74 -7.49 21.57
CA LEU A 482 4.18 -8.67 20.79
C LEU A 482 5.17 -8.35 19.67
N PHE A 483 5.43 -7.08 19.37
CA PHE A 483 6.50 -6.66 18.47
C PHE A 483 7.85 -6.48 19.20
N ASN A 484 7.85 -6.44 20.53
CA ASN A 484 8.95 -5.91 21.34
C ASN A 484 9.61 -6.99 22.23
N PRO A 485 10.20 -8.07 21.67
CA PRO A 485 10.77 -9.17 22.46
C PRO A 485 11.88 -8.71 23.43
N ALA A 486 12.72 -7.75 23.03
CA ALA A 486 13.86 -7.29 23.83
C ALA A 486 13.54 -6.09 24.75
N SER A 487 12.26 -5.71 24.87
CA SER A 487 11.87 -4.62 25.77
C SER A 487 12.15 -4.99 27.23
N GLY A 488 12.80 -4.07 27.95
CA GLY A 488 13.05 -4.21 29.39
C GLY A 488 11.75 -4.40 30.18
N ASN A 489 11.76 -5.24 31.21
CA ASN A 489 10.63 -5.46 32.11
C ASN A 489 11.00 -4.95 33.50
N PHE A 490 10.10 -4.20 34.14
CA PHE A 490 10.33 -3.52 35.39
C PHE A 490 9.65 -4.24 36.57
N PRO A 491 10.07 -3.98 37.83
CA PRO A 491 9.48 -4.62 39.02
C PRO A 491 7.99 -4.34 39.25
N ASP A 492 7.43 -3.28 38.65
CA ASP A 492 6.01 -2.95 38.71
C ASP A 492 5.14 -3.81 37.76
N GLY A 493 5.78 -4.68 36.97
CA GLY A 493 5.12 -5.58 36.02
C GLY A 493 4.95 -4.99 34.61
N LEU A 494 5.36 -3.74 34.37
CA LEU A 494 5.32 -3.12 33.05
C LEU A 494 6.58 -3.44 32.24
N SER A 495 6.47 -3.37 30.91
CA SER A 495 7.61 -3.35 30.01
C SER A 495 7.84 -1.94 29.46
N SER A 496 9.07 -1.60 29.09
CA SER A 496 9.40 -0.30 28.49
C SER A 496 8.52 0.02 27.29
N SER A 497 8.25 -0.97 26.42
CA SER A 497 7.35 -0.83 25.27
C SER A 497 5.91 -0.48 25.62
N ASP A 498 5.49 -0.65 26.88
CA ASP A 498 4.11 -0.44 27.31
C ASP A 498 3.87 1.01 27.76
N LEU A 499 4.94 1.72 28.12
CA LEU A 499 4.88 3.07 28.68
C LEU A 499 4.31 4.06 27.66
N SER A 500 3.44 4.95 28.16
CA SER A 500 2.94 6.10 27.42
C SER A 500 4.09 7.07 27.12
N ARG A 501 4.02 7.75 25.96
CA ARG A 501 5.14 8.52 25.42
C ARG A 501 4.69 9.76 24.66
N SER A 502 5.62 10.70 24.48
CA SER A 502 5.46 11.92 23.69
C SER A 502 5.35 11.65 22.18
N ASN A 503 4.17 11.17 21.78
CA ASN A 503 3.67 10.92 20.42
C ASN A 503 4.11 9.64 19.70
N TRP A 504 4.84 8.74 20.33
CA TRP A 504 5.34 7.54 19.67
C TRP A 504 5.25 6.29 20.53
N CYS A 505 5.20 5.12 19.90
CA CYS A 505 5.34 3.84 20.59
C CYS A 505 6.34 2.98 19.81
N PRO A 506 7.20 2.20 20.49
CA PRO A 506 8.10 1.24 19.83
C PRO A 506 7.35 0.28 18.92
N GLY A 507 7.76 0.22 17.64
CA GLY A 507 7.12 -0.61 16.62
C GLY A 507 5.96 0.07 15.89
N THR A 508 5.85 1.40 15.92
CA THR A 508 4.75 2.13 15.24
C THR A 508 5.21 3.35 14.42
N VAL A 509 4.33 3.82 13.52
CA VAL A 509 4.42 5.12 12.86
C VAL A 509 3.99 6.23 13.83
N THR A 510 4.60 7.41 13.71
CA THR A 510 4.05 8.66 14.28
C THR A 510 3.28 9.42 13.21
N ASN A 511 1.97 9.61 13.42
CA ASN A 511 1.12 10.32 12.46
C ASN A 511 1.45 11.82 12.42
N PRO A 512 1.43 12.45 11.22
CA PRO A 512 1.42 13.90 11.12
C PRO A 512 0.12 14.48 11.65
N ASN A 513 0.22 15.66 12.25
CA ASN A 513 -0.93 16.53 12.52
C ASN A 513 -1.09 17.48 11.33
N PHE A 514 -2.32 17.61 10.82
CA PHE A 514 -2.65 18.56 9.75
C PHE A 514 -3.30 19.81 10.36
N ILE A 515 -2.48 20.80 10.66
CA ILE A 515 -2.90 22.03 11.36
C ILE A 515 -3.37 23.05 10.33
N SER A 516 -4.65 23.42 10.38
CA SER A 516 -5.18 24.46 9.48
C SER A 516 -4.64 25.84 9.86
N LEU A 517 -4.12 26.56 8.86
CA LEU A 517 -3.59 27.93 9.00
C LEU A 517 -4.47 28.97 8.30
N GLY A 518 -5.55 28.56 7.64
CA GLY A 518 -6.40 29.43 6.82
C GLY A 518 -5.76 29.80 5.48
N ASP A 519 -6.13 30.95 4.92
CA ASP A 519 -5.50 31.46 3.70
C ASP A 519 -4.30 32.35 4.05
N LEU A 520 -3.17 32.13 3.39
CA LEU A 520 -1.97 32.96 3.52
C LEU A 520 -1.79 33.81 2.25
N LYS A 521 -1.35 35.05 2.43
CA LYS A 521 -1.15 35.98 1.31
C LYS A 521 0.22 35.80 0.68
N ALA A 522 0.40 36.23 -0.56
CA ALA A 522 1.73 36.38 -1.12
C ALA A 522 2.55 37.34 -0.25
N GLY A 523 3.85 37.05 -0.10
CA GLY A 523 4.78 37.86 0.69
C GLY A 523 5.43 37.10 1.85
N LYS A 524 6.02 37.87 2.76
CA LYS A 524 6.78 37.34 3.90
C LYS A 524 5.86 36.87 5.00
N HIS A 525 6.17 35.69 5.52
CA HIS A 525 5.52 35.07 6.66
C HIS A 525 6.57 34.50 7.61
N THR A 526 6.15 34.25 8.84
CA THR A 526 6.97 33.59 9.85
C THR A 526 6.20 32.45 10.47
N ILE A 527 6.91 31.36 10.78
CA ILE A 527 6.40 30.29 11.63
C ILE A 527 7.36 30.05 12.78
N GLN A 528 6.81 29.88 13.98
CA GLN A 528 7.58 29.58 15.18
C GLN A 528 6.99 28.39 15.91
N VAL A 529 7.85 27.49 16.38
CA VAL A 529 7.46 26.38 17.24
C VAL A 529 8.17 26.53 18.58
N LYS A 530 7.36 26.56 19.65
CA LYS A 530 7.83 26.59 21.04
C LYS A 530 7.39 25.33 21.76
N ILE A 531 8.31 24.74 22.50
CA ILE A 531 8.08 23.54 23.32
C ILE A 531 8.81 23.78 24.66
N PRO A 532 8.17 23.57 25.82
CA PRO A 532 8.83 23.72 27.11
C PRO A 532 9.72 22.50 27.38
N GLN A 533 10.87 22.45 26.70
CA GLN A 533 11.82 21.33 26.77
C GLN A 533 12.27 21.08 28.22
N GLY A 534 12.34 19.81 28.63
CA GLY A 534 12.88 19.43 29.92
C GLY A 534 14.36 19.80 30.07
N GLU A 535 14.75 20.14 31.29
CA GLU A 535 16.15 20.40 31.65
C GLU A 535 16.98 19.10 31.59
N PRO A 536 18.29 19.18 31.30
CA PRO A 536 19.17 18.02 31.32
C PRO A 536 19.41 17.51 32.75
N GLU A 537 19.70 16.22 32.87
CA GLU A 537 20.05 15.56 34.13
C GLU A 537 21.31 14.69 33.94
N GLY A 538 22.44 15.12 34.51
CA GLY A 538 23.73 14.47 34.28
C GLY A 538 24.12 14.50 32.81
N THR A 539 24.29 13.33 32.19
CA THR A 539 24.56 13.20 30.74
C THR A 539 23.30 13.07 29.89
N SER A 540 22.13 12.96 30.52
CA SER A 540 20.84 12.83 29.84
C SER A 540 20.28 14.20 29.47
N PHE A 541 19.67 14.30 28.30
CA PHE A 541 19.08 15.54 27.81
C PHE A 541 17.81 15.26 26.99
N SER A 542 16.86 16.20 27.03
CA SER A 542 15.65 16.13 26.22
C SER A 542 15.90 16.75 24.86
N ALA A 543 15.26 16.20 23.82
CA ALA A 543 15.30 16.73 22.47
C ALA A 543 13.97 16.50 21.75
N TRP A 544 13.68 17.31 20.74
CA TRP A 544 12.43 17.24 19.99
C TRP A 544 12.67 17.14 18.49
N ASN A 545 12.40 15.97 17.93
CA ASN A 545 12.37 15.77 16.49
C ASN A 545 11.03 16.31 15.98
N ILE A 546 11.06 17.38 15.19
CA ILE A 546 9.89 18.01 14.60
C ILE A 546 10.12 18.28 13.11
N SER A 547 9.11 18.08 12.28
CA SER A 547 9.14 18.49 10.88
C SER A 547 7.85 19.20 10.49
N GLY A 548 7.97 20.16 9.59
CA GLY A 548 6.91 21.07 9.19
C GLY A 548 6.94 21.31 7.69
N VAL A 549 5.86 20.89 7.02
CA VAL A 549 5.66 21.11 5.59
C VAL A 549 4.37 21.87 5.39
N LEU A 550 4.45 23.01 4.71
CA LEU A 550 3.28 23.81 4.37
C LEU A 550 2.62 23.26 3.11
N LEU A 551 1.33 23.01 3.18
CA LEU A 551 0.48 22.49 2.11
C LEU A 551 -0.56 23.56 1.77
N GLY A 552 -1.01 23.62 0.52
CA GLY A 552 -2.12 24.49 0.14
C GLY A 552 -2.36 24.54 -1.36
N ASN A 553 -3.17 25.50 -1.79
CA ASN A 553 -3.51 25.73 -3.18
C ASN A 553 -3.07 27.13 -3.62
N GLU A 554 -2.12 27.20 -4.53
CA GLU A 554 -1.83 28.42 -5.29
C GLU A 554 -2.91 28.70 -6.34
#